data_AF-A0A0N1HSX8-F1
#
_entry.id   AF-A0A0N1HSX8-F1
#
_cell.length_a   1.000
_cell.length_b   1.000
_cell.length_c   1.000
_cell.angle_alpha   90.00
_cell.angle_beta   90.00
_cell.angle_gamma   90.00
#
_symmetry.space_group_name_H-M   'P 1'
#
loop_
_entity.id
_entity.type
_entity.pdbx_description
1 polymer ?
#
loop_
_entity_poly.entity_id
_entity_poly.type
_entity_poly.pdbx_seq_one_letter_code
_entity_poly.pdbx_strand_id
1 'polypeptide(L)'
;MLSSDIFQNRDLVRYVLEQYTPTTLKEVVPIDVIMQRVPENYQHAICAMWLTSRYVYQTGIDSNEFDFFRYMTEVSNQVAKNAKQ
;
A
#
# COMPACT_ATOMS: atom_id res chain seq x y z
N MET A 1 -12.29 7.34 -16.82
CA MET A 1 -11.99 6.84 -15.47
C MET A 1 -10.63 7.37 -15.09
N LEU A 2 -10.45 7.87 -13.87
CA LEU A 2 -9.12 8.20 -13.34
C LEU A 2 -8.34 6.89 -13.20
N SER A 3 -7.71 6.45 -14.28
CA SER A 3 -6.78 5.32 -14.30
C SER A 3 -5.52 5.79 -13.56
N SER A 4 -5.50 5.66 -12.24
CA SER A 4 -4.33 6.01 -11.46
C SER A 4 -3.28 4.92 -11.64
N ASP A 5 -2.17 5.25 -12.30
CA ASP A 5 -1.03 4.35 -12.51
C ASP A 5 -0.23 4.08 -11.23
N ILE A 6 -0.69 4.58 -10.08
CA ILE A 6 0.03 4.50 -8.80
C ILE A 6 0.34 3.05 -8.39
N PHE A 7 -0.56 2.10 -8.72
CA PHE A 7 -0.38 0.69 -8.39
C PHE A 7 0.45 -0.08 -9.42
N GLN A 8 0.88 0.55 -10.52
CA GLN A 8 1.92 -0.01 -11.39
C GLN A 8 3.29 -0.06 -10.69
N ASN A 9 3.47 0.73 -9.62
CA ASN A 9 4.65 0.64 -8.77
C ASN A 9 4.62 -0.63 -7.92
N ARG A 10 5.35 -1.65 -8.37
CA ARG A 10 5.46 -2.98 -7.72
C ARG A 10 6.03 -2.90 -6.31
N ASP A 11 6.92 -1.95 -6.02
CA ASP A 11 7.50 -1.77 -4.69
C ASP A 11 6.47 -1.22 -3.71
N LEU A 12 5.62 -0.28 -4.17
CA LEU A 12 4.49 0.20 -3.38
C LEU A 12 3.50 -0.94 -3.09
N VAL A 13 3.16 -1.74 -4.10
CA VAL A 13 2.23 -2.87 -3.93
C VAL A 13 2.80 -3.90 -2.96
N ARG A 14 4.08 -4.28 -3.11
CA ARG A 14 4.76 -5.19 -2.18
C ARG A 14 4.72 -4.63 -0.77
N TYR A 15 5.16 -3.39 -0.58
CA TYR A 15 5.18 -2.73 0.72
C TYR A 15 3.80 -2.75 1.38
N VAL A 16 2.75 -2.36 0.67
CA VAL A 16 1.39 -2.36 1.23
C VAL A 16 0.92 -3.77 1.58
N LEU A 17 1.16 -4.76 0.71
CA LEU A 17 0.82 -6.15 1.01
C LEU A 17 1.60 -6.69 2.21
N GLU A 18 2.86 -6.31 2.41
CA GLU A 18 3.63 -6.68 3.60
C GLU A 18 3.03 -6.08 4.89
N GLN A 19 2.59 -4.82 4.84
CA GLN A 19 1.97 -4.15 5.98
C GLN A 19 0.55 -4.66 6.26
N TYR A 20 -0.20 -5.03 5.22
CA TYR A 20 -1.56 -5.53 5.31
C TYR A 20 -1.61 -6.99 5.78
N THR A 21 -0.69 -7.82 5.31
CA THR A 21 -0.71 -9.26 5.57
C THR A 21 -0.34 -9.56 7.03
N PRO A 22 -1.18 -10.30 7.78
CA PRO A 22 -0.88 -10.70 9.15
C PRO A 22 0.46 -11.45 9.26
N THR A 23 1.22 -11.18 10.33
CA THR A 23 2.53 -11.82 10.55
C THR A 23 2.46 -13.34 10.56
N THR A 24 1.42 -13.91 11.18
CA THR A 24 1.19 -15.36 11.22
C THR A 24 1.03 -15.99 9.84
N LEU A 25 0.46 -15.25 8.87
CA LEU A 25 0.35 -15.72 7.49
C LEU A 25 1.68 -15.60 6.75
N LYS A 26 2.47 -14.55 7.03
CA LYS A 26 3.80 -14.36 6.44
C LYS A 26 4.81 -15.42 6.89
N GLU A 27 4.63 -16.00 8.08
CA GLU A 27 5.46 -17.11 8.59
C GLU A 27 5.30 -18.39 7.76
N VAL A 28 4.14 -18.61 7.15
CA VAL A 28 3.83 -19.82 6.38
C VAL A 28 3.80 -19.60 4.87
N VAL A 29 3.55 -18.36 4.42
CA VAL A 29 3.53 -17.99 3.01
C VAL A 29 4.33 -16.69 2.81
N PRO A 30 5.51 -16.75 2.17
CA PRO A 30 6.30 -15.56 1.85
C PRO A 30 5.53 -14.56 0.98
N ILE A 31 5.84 -13.28 1.12
CA ILE A 31 5.11 -12.21 0.42
C ILE A 31 5.10 -12.37 -1.09
N ASP A 32 6.20 -12.84 -1.68
CA ASP A 32 6.31 -13.07 -3.12
C ASP A 32 5.30 -14.11 -3.62
N VAL A 33 5.05 -15.14 -2.80
CA VAL A 33 4.06 -16.17 -3.09
C VAL A 33 2.65 -15.60 -2.98
N ILE A 34 2.40 -14.73 -2.00
CA ILE A 34 1.11 -14.02 -1.86
C ILE A 34 0.86 -13.16 -3.10
N MET A 35 1.84 -12.36 -3.53
CA MET A 35 1.74 -11.51 -4.72
C MET A 35 1.52 -12.31 -6.01
N GLN A 36 2.01 -13.54 -6.09
CA GLN A 36 1.75 -14.43 -7.23
C GLN A 36 0.34 -15.04 -7.21
N ARG A 37 -0.17 -15.38 -6.01
CA ARG A 37 -1.46 -16.06 -5.84
C ARG A 37 -2.66 -15.12 -5.88
N VAL A 38 -2.49 -13.88 -5.40
CA VAL A 38 -3.56 -12.89 -5.35
C VAL A 38 -3.68 -12.21 -6.71
N PRO A 39 -4.86 -12.22 -7.36
CA PRO A 39 -5.10 -11.46 -8.58
C PRO A 39 -4.76 -9.97 -8.45
N GLU A 40 -4.16 -9.39 -9.49
CA GLU A 40 -3.66 -8.00 -9.52
C GLU A 40 -4.74 -6.98 -9.13
N ASN A 41 -5.97 -7.15 -9.64
CA ASN A 41 -7.09 -6.27 -9.30
C ASN A 41 -7.42 -6.26 -7.79
N TYR A 42 -7.24 -7.39 -7.09
CA TYR A 42 -7.40 -7.44 -5.65
C TYR A 42 -6.22 -6.82 -4.92
N GLN A 43 -5.00 -6.96 -5.44
CA GLN A 43 -3.85 -6.24 -4.87
C GLN A 43 -4.08 -4.73 -4.92
N HIS A 44 -4.61 -4.21 -6.03
CA HIS A 44 -4.95 -2.79 -6.16
C HIS A 44 -6.07 -2.37 -5.20
N ALA A 45 -7.11 -3.19 -5.05
CA ALA A 45 -8.19 -2.92 -4.09
C ALA A 45 -7.68 -2.88 -2.64
N ILE A 46 -6.81 -3.82 -2.25
CA ILE A 46 -6.15 -3.83 -0.94
C ILE A 46 -5.30 -2.58 -0.76
N CYS A 47 -4.52 -2.19 -1.77
CA CYS A 47 -3.69 -1.00 -1.70
C CYS A 47 -4.53 0.27 -1.49
N ALA A 48 -5.60 0.45 -2.26
CA ALA A 48 -6.51 1.57 -2.11
C ALA A 48 -7.13 1.61 -0.70
N MET A 49 -7.68 0.48 -0.24
CA MET A 49 -8.30 0.37 1.09
C MET A 49 -7.31 0.68 2.23
N TRP A 50 -6.11 0.11 2.18
CA TRP A 50 -5.10 0.29 3.22
C TRP A 50 -4.57 1.73 3.27
N LEU A 51 -4.29 2.35 2.11
CA LEU A 51 -3.83 3.73 2.03
C LEU A 51 -4.92 4.71 2.50
N THR A 52 -6.15 4.56 2.00
CA THR A 52 -7.25 5.46 2.35
C THR A 52 -7.62 5.35 3.82
N SER A 53 -7.73 4.13 4.37
CA SER A 53 -8.07 3.95 5.78
C SER A 53 -7.02 4.60 6.70
N ARG A 54 -5.73 4.38 6.45
CA ARG A 54 -4.66 5.00 7.24
C ARG A 54 -4.63 6.52 7.07
N TYR A 55 -4.80 7.03 5.86
CA TYR A 55 -4.88 8.46 5.63
C TYR A 55 -6.01 9.11 6.46
N VAL A 56 -7.22 8.56 6.40
CA VAL A 56 -8.38 9.08 7.13
C VAL A 56 -8.15 9.00 8.64
N TYR A 57 -7.62 7.89 9.16
CA TYR A 57 -7.33 7.76 10.59
C TYR A 57 -6.19 8.66 11.07
N GLN A 58 -5.21 8.97 10.21
CA GLN A 58 -4.05 9.80 10.57
C GLN A 58 -4.35 11.30 10.47
N THR A 59 -5.16 11.71 9.50
CA THR A 59 -5.37 13.13 9.16
C THR A 59 -6.76 13.66 9.54
N GLY A 60 -7.70 12.77 9.88
CA GLY A 60 -9.08 13.14 10.19
C GLY A 60 -9.97 13.25 8.94
N ILE A 61 -11.27 13.43 9.17
CA ILE A 61 -12.28 13.46 8.10
C ILE A 61 -12.33 14.79 7.32
N ASP A 62 -11.79 15.86 7.92
CA ASP A 62 -11.74 17.21 7.32
C ASP A 62 -10.44 17.46 6.51
N SER A 63 -9.72 16.39 6.17
CA SER A 63 -8.45 16.44 5.45
C SER A 63 -8.65 16.75 3.96
N ASN A 64 -7.66 17.39 3.34
CA ASN A 64 -7.74 17.86 1.95
C ASN A 64 -6.67 17.23 1.03
N GLU A 65 -6.63 17.66 -0.23
CA GLU A 65 -5.74 17.08 -1.25
C GLU A 65 -4.25 17.31 -0.93
N PHE A 66 -3.89 18.42 -0.27
CA PHE A 66 -2.51 18.67 0.17
C PHE A 66 -2.11 17.74 1.32
N ASP A 67 -3.02 17.43 2.24
CA ASP A 67 -2.79 16.42 3.29
C ASP A 67 -2.56 15.05 2.65
N PHE A 68 -3.38 14.69 1.66
CA PHE A 68 -3.22 13.42 0.95
C PHE A 68 -1.88 13.36 0.21
N PHE A 69 -1.48 14.45 -0.45
CA PHE A 69 -0.18 14.54 -1.12
C PHE A 69 1.00 14.36 -0.16
N ARG A 70 0.97 15.02 1.01
CA ARG A 70 1.98 14.83 2.05
C ARG A 70 2.01 13.39 2.55
N TYR A 71 0.86 12.82 2.87
CA TYR A 71 0.72 11.43 3.27
C TYR A 71 1.35 10.46 2.24
N MET A 72 1.01 10.60 0.97
CA MET A 72 1.55 9.74 -0.09
C MET A 72 3.06 9.94 -0.30
N THR A 73 3.58 11.16 -0.08
CA THR A 73 5.02 11.44 -0.11
C THR A 73 5.75 10.70 1.03
N GLU A 74 5.17 10.71 2.24
CA GLU A 74 5.71 9.95 3.38
C GLU A 74 5.69 8.44 3.12
N VAL A 75 4.59 7.91 2.59
CA VAL A 75 4.49 6.49 2.18
C VAL A 75 5.56 6.16 1.15
N SER A 76 5.72 6.98 0.12
CA SER A 76 6.72 6.75 -0.94
C SER A 76 8.15 6.72 -0.39
N ASN A 77 8.45 7.58 0.57
CA ASN A 77 9.73 7.58 1.28
C ASN A 77 9.93 6.31 2.12
N GLN A 78 8.88 5.77 2.71
CA GLN A 78 8.94 4.50 3.46
C GLN A 78 9.15 3.30 2.53
N VAL A 79 8.45 3.27 1.39
CA VAL A 79 8.66 2.26 0.33
C VAL A 79 10.12 2.26 -0.12
N ALA A 80 10.68 3.44 -0.42
CA ALA A 80 12.08 3.57 -0.86
C ALA A 80 13.11 3.16 0.22
N LYS A 81 12.75 3.25 1.51
CA LYS A 81 13.59 2.76 2.61
C LYS A 81 13.53 1.24 2.74
N ASN A 82 12.33 0.67 2.65
CA ASN A 82 12.09 -0.77 2.75
C ASN A 82 12.73 -1.53 1.58
N ALA A 83 12.67 -0.99 0.35
CA ALA A 83 13.30 -1.59 -0.83
C ALA A 83 14.85 -1.63 -0.79
N LYS A 84 15.49 -0.88 0.12
CA LYS A 84 16.95 -0.86 0.31
C LYS A 84 17.42 -1.79 1.44
N GLN A 85 16.50 -2.42 2.14
CA GLN A 85 16.74 -3.27 3.31
C GLN A 85 16.66 -4.74 2.91
#